data_AF-A0A8S9SA23-F1
#
_entry.id   AF-A0A8S9SA23-F1
#
_cell.length_a   1.000
_cell.length_b   1.000
_cell.length_c   1.000
_cell.angle_alpha   90.00
_cell.angle_beta   90.00
_cell.angle_gamma   90.00
#
_symmetry.space_group_name_H-M   'P 1'
#
loop_
_entity.id
_entity.type
_entity.pdbx_description
1 polymer ?
#
loop_
_entity_poly.entity_id
_entity_poly.type
_entity_poly.pdbx_seq_one_letter_code
_entity_poly.pdbx_strand_id
1 'polypeptide(L)'
;ALKFKSCNNLRLSGLTHVDSAMAHIHINGCNDVTISNLRINAPESSPNTDGIDVAVSSNVIIQDCVIATGDDCIAINSGTANIRISGIDCGPGHGISIGSLGKDGEIASVEDVCVQNCNFRGTMNGARIKTWPGGSGYARRITFNGITLDNVENPIIIDQHYNNGDSDKSTDDKSSAVEVSKVVYSNFVGTSRSEYGVNFRCSTRAPCTEIFLKDVKIETASSGMGQVAQGQCLNVRGGVSTLAVPGLECLALSTDMLSWGTMPEQACMLPQQSVQPNTRPLQDPLWVYGSRGQRLGVYSVVLTSLISFGFSYVLG
;
A
#
# COMPACT_ATOMS: atom_id res chain seq x y z
N ALA A 1 -2.16 -15.15 -13.56
CA ALA A 1 -2.24 -13.68 -13.72
C ALA A 1 -3.63 -13.25 -14.22
N LEU A 2 -4.22 -12.21 -13.64
CA LEU A 2 -5.33 -11.42 -14.18
C LEU A 2 -4.83 -10.03 -14.55
N LYS A 3 -5.30 -9.49 -15.69
CA LYS A 3 -4.95 -8.14 -16.13
C LYS A 3 -6.22 -7.39 -16.51
N PHE A 4 -6.46 -6.29 -15.82
CA PHE A 4 -7.54 -5.36 -16.10
C PHE A 4 -6.95 -4.12 -16.75
N LYS A 5 -7.41 -3.81 -17.96
CA LYS A 5 -6.96 -2.65 -18.73
C LYS A 5 -8.17 -1.79 -19.08
N SER A 6 -8.16 -0.52 -18.65
CA SER A 6 -9.26 0.42 -18.91
C SER A 6 -10.62 -0.08 -18.39
N CYS A 7 -10.60 -0.75 -17.23
CA CYS A 7 -11.79 -1.28 -16.56
C CYS A 7 -12.16 -0.35 -15.40
N ASN A 8 -13.12 0.54 -15.63
CA ASN A 8 -13.60 1.45 -14.59
C ASN A 8 -14.73 0.82 -13.76
N ASN A 9 -14.93 1.29 -12.52
CA ASN A 9 -15.93 0.74 -11.59
C ASN A 9 -15.73 -0.75 -11.29
N LEU A 10 -14.48 -1.22 -11.32
CA LEU A 10 -14.12 -2.62 -11.13
C LEU A 10 -14.25 -3.00 -9.65
N ARG A 11 -14.89 -4.15 -9.40
CA ARG A 11 -14.92 -4.79 -8.08
C ARG A 11 -14.39 -6.22 -8.21
N LEU A 12 -13.31 -6.51 -7.49
CA LEU A 12 -12.70 -7.84 -7.43
C LEU A 12 -12.67 -8.29 -5.97
N SER A 13 -13.31 -9.41 -5.64
CA SER A 13 -13.38 -9.84 -4.25
C SER A 13 -13.47 -11.35 -4.06
N GLY A 14 -12.93 -11.84 -2.94
CA GLY A 14 -13.11 -13.21 -2.47
C GLY A 14 -12.36 -14.29 -3.26
N LEU A 15 -11.42 -13.91 -4.12
CA LEU A 15 -10.67 -14.85 -4.95
C LEU A 15 -9.37 -15.30 -4.28
N THR A 16 -8.99 -16.54 -4.59
CA THR A 16 -7.67 -17.09 -4.28
C THR A 16 -6.85 -17.22 -5.56
N HIS A 17 -5.65 -16.65 -5.57
CA HIS A 17 -4.69 -16.73 -6.67
C HIS A 17 -3.46 -17.52 -6.20
N VAL A 18 -3.00 -18.48 -7.01
CA VAL A 18 -1.90 -19.39 -6.65
C VAL A 18 -0.91 -19.49 -7.79
N ASP A 19 0.39 -19.42 -7.47
CA ASP A 19 1.54 -19.75 -8.33
C ASP A 19 1.49 -19.11 -9.72
N SER A 20 1.20 -17.81 -9.78
CA SER A 20 1.29 -17.08 -11.04
C SER A 20 2.74 -17.00 -11.50
N ALA A 21 3.00 -17.23 -12.79
CA ALA A 21 4.36 -17.23 -13.37
C ALA A 21 5.02 -15.83 -13.39
N MET A 22 4.24 -14.78 -13.19
CA MET A 22 4.63 -13.39 -12.93
C MET A 22 3.58 -12.79 -11.99
N ALA A 23 3.50 -11.47 -11.86
CA ALA A 23 2.49 -10.77 -11.06
C ALA A 23 1.06 -11.36 -11.20
N HIS A 24 0.37 -11.48 -10.06
CA HIS A 24 -0.91 -12.16 -9.98
C HIS A 24 -2.05 -11.30 -10.53
N ILE A 25 -2.04 -10.00 -10.27
CA ILE A 25 -3.07 -9.05 -10.68
C ILE A 25 -2.41 -7.76 -11.18
N HIS A 26 -2.81 -7.30 -12.36
CA HIS A 26 -2.46 -5.97 -12.87
C HIS A 26 -3.71 -5.11 -13.06
N ILE A 27 -3.67 -3.89 -12.51
CA ILE A 27 -4.64 -2.82 -12.71
C ILE A 27 -3.97 -1.71 -13.52
N ASN A 28 -4.43 -1.49 -14.75
CA ASN A 28 -3.79 -0.56 -15.67
C ASN A 28 -4.81 0.33 -16.39
N GLY A 29 -4.67 1.65 -16.27
CA GLY A 29 -5.59 2.57 -16.95
C GLY A 29 -7.00 2.56 -16.36
N CYS A 30 -7.17 2.16 -15.10
CA CYS A 30 -8.48 1.98 -14.48
C CYS A 30 -8.81 3.13 -13.52
N ASN A 31 -10.10 3.42 -13.37
CA ASN A 31 -10.62 4.38 -12.41
C ASN A 31 -11.75 3.77 -11.58
N ASP A 32 -11.80 4.10 -10.29
CA ASP A 32 -12.77 3.57 -9.32
C ASP A 32 -12.70 2.04 -9.23
N VAL A 33 -11.63 1.55 -8.64
CA VAL A 33 -11.36 0.11 -8.47
C VAL A 33 -11.42 -0.26 -6.99
N THR A 34 -12.12 -1.34 -6.66
CA THR A 34 -12.09 -1.94 -5.32
C THR A 34 -11.65 -3.40 -5.40
N ILE A 35 -10.55 -3.70 -4.73
CA ILE A 35 -10.03 -5.06 -4.54
C ILE A 35 -10.15 -5.40 -3.05
N SER A 36 -10.81 -6.50 -2.71
CA SER A 36 -10.98 -6.86 -1.30
C SER A 36 -11.01 -8.36 -1.03
N ASN A 37 -10.66 -8.79 0.18
CA ASN A 37 -10.81 -10.18 0.62
C ASN A 37 -10.10 -11.20 -0.29
N LEU A 38 -8.93 -10.84 -0.83
CA LEU A 38 -8.16 -11.76 -1.67
C LEU A 38 -7.17 -12.58 -0.86
N ARG A 39 -6.86 -13.77 -1.36
CA ARG A 39 -5.73 -14.58 -0.92
C ARG A 39 -4.80 -14.81 -2.10
N ILE A 40 -3.55 -14.36 -2.02
CA ILE A 40 -2.56 -14.50 -3.08
C ILE A 40 -1.37 -15.27 -2.52
N ASN A 41 -0.96 -16.33 -3.21
CA ASN A 41 0.13 -17.18 -2.78
C ASN A 41 1.06 -17.57 -3.94
N ALA A 42 2.34 -17.31 -3.81
CA ALA A 42 3.42 -17.90 -4.58
C ALA A 42 4.64 -18.14 -3.69
N PRO A 43 5.55 -19.07 -4.02
CA PRO A 43 6.76 -19.31 -3.24
C PRO A 43 7.64 -18.05 -3.14
N GLU A 44 8.23 -17.80 -1.96
CA GLU A 44 9.15 -16.68 -1.71
C GLU A 44 10.32 -16.63 -2.71
N SER A 45 10.79 -17.79 -3.18
CA SER A 45 11.88 -17.90 -4.15
C SER A 45 11.45 -17.61 -5.60
N SER A 46 10.18 -17.34 -5.87
CA SER A 46 9.65 -17.13 -7.23
C SER A 46 9.77 -15.66 -7.63
N PRO A 47 10.71 -15.29 -8.52
CA PRO A 47 10.95 -13.90 -8.84
C PRO A 47 9.76 -13.27 -9.57
N ASN A 48 9.52 -11.97 -9.35
CA ASN A 48 8.53 -11.17 -10.09
C ASN A 48 7.09 -11.71 -10.01
N THR A 49 6.77 -12.38 -8.89
CA THR A 49 5.44 -12.93 -8.62
C THR A 49 4.57 -11.96 -7.81
N ASP A 50 4.69 -10.67 -8.08
CA ASP A 50 4.02 -9.57 -7.37
C ASP A 50 2.53 -9.88 -7.12
N GLY A 51 1.99 -9.44 -5.98
CA GLY A 51 0.59 -9.65 -5.66
C GLY A 51 -0.33 -8.81 -6.55
N ILE A 52 -0.24 -7.49 -6.38
CA ILE A 52 -1.09 -6.53 -7.11
C ILE A 52 -0.24 -5.36 -7.63
N ASP A 53 -0.18 -5.23 -8.96
CA ASP A 53 0.42 -4.08 -9.62
C ASP A 53 -0.65 -3.07 -10.01
N VAL A 54 -0.45 -1.80 -9.65
CA VAL A 54 -1.31 -0.69 -10.04
C VAL A 54 -0.50 0.31 -10.85
N ALA A 55 -0.95 0.65 -12.05
CA ALA A 55 -0.31 1.64 -12.93
C ALA A 55 -1.35 2.48 -13.66
N VAL A 56 -1.04 3.74 -13.95
CA VAL A 56 -1.89 4.63 -14.77
C VAL A 56 -3.36 4.63 -14.30
N SER A 57 -3.59 4.53 -12.99
CA SER A 57 -4.91 4.29 -12.42
C SER A 57 -5.24 5.26 -11.29
N SER A 58 -6.52 5.50 -11.04
CA SER A 58 -6.93 6.42 -9.98
C SER A 58 -8.11 5.90 -9.18
N ASN A 59 -8.23 6.37 -7.93
CA ASN A 59 -9.31 5.99 -7.01
C ASN A 59 -9.33 4.46 -6.81
N VAL A 60 -8.20 3.90 -6.39
CA VAL A 60 -8.06 2.45 -6.16
C VAL A 60 -8.07 2.18 -4.66
N ILE A 61 -8.95 1.27 -4.24
CA ILE A 61 -9.01 0.75 -2.88
C ILE A 61 -8.59 -0.72 -2.90
N ILE A 62 -7.61 -1.08 -2.09
CA ILE A 62 -7.16 -2.46 -1.88
C ILE A 62 -7.26 -2.74 -0.37
N GLN A 63 -8.06 -3.72 0.04
CA GLN A 63 -8.26 -3.96 1.46
C GLN A 63 -8.43 -5.44 1.84
N ASP A 64 -8.10 -5.77 3.08
CA ASP A 64 -8.42 -7.06 3.70
C ASP A 64 -7.87 -8.26 2.89
N CYS A 65 -6.63 -8.14 2.40
CA CYS A 65 -5.99 -9.18 1.58
C CYS A 65 -4.85 -9.84 2.33
N VAL A 66 -4.64 -11.14 2.07
CA VAL A 66 -3.45 -11.88 2.51
C VAL A 66 -2.61 -12.19 1.29
N ILE A 67 -1.37 -11.73 1.27
CA ILE A 67 -0.48 -11.79 0.11
C ILE A 67 0.87 -12.35 0.54
N ALA A 68 1.20 -13.53 0.02
CA ALA A 68 2.49 -14.19 0.15
C ALA A 68 3.05 -14.42 -1.25
N THR A 69 4.20 -13.83 -1.59
CA THR A 69 4.78 -13.90 -2.93
C THR A 69 6.31 -13.88 -2.86
N GLY A 70 6.98 -14.02 -4.00
CA GLY A 70 8.43 -13.81 -4.10
C GLY A 70 8.83 -12.40 -4.56
N ASP A 71 7.89 -11.46 -4.67
CA ASP A 71 8.16 -10.06 -5.00
C ASP A 71 7.22 -9.12 -4.23
N ASP A 72 6.93 -7.90 -4.72
CA ASP A 72 6.08 -6.93 -4.04
C ASP A 72 4.69 -7.50 -3.74
N CYS A 73 4.19 -7.34 -2.51
CA CYS A 73 2.80 -7.63 -2.21
C CYS A 73 1.88 -6.70 -3.01
N ILE A 74 2.23 -5.41 -3.05
CA ILE A 74 1.55 -4.39 -3.85
C ILE A 74 2.60 -3.42 -4.40
N ALA A 75 2.61 -3.22 -5.71
CA ALA A 75 3.45 -2.23 -6.39
C ALA A 75 2.60 -1.11 -7.00
N ILE A 76 2.86 0.14 -6.59
CA ILE A 76 2.21 1.35 -7.10
C ILE A 76 3.14 2.05 -8.07
N ASN A 77 2.87 1.89 -9.36
CA ASN A 77 3.66 2.39 -10.46
C ASN A 77 3.17 3.75 -10.97
N SER A 78 3.93 4.33 -11.89
CA SER A 78 3.70 5.66 -12.47
C SER A 78 2.29 5.86 -13.05
N GLY A 79 1.84 7.12 -13.08
CA GLY A 79 0.53 7.55 -13.57
C GLY A 79 -0.61 7.29 -12.58
N THR A 80 -0.30 7.06 -11.31
CA THR A 80 -1.25 6.56 -10.32
C THR A 80 -1.57 7.60 -9.25
N ALA A 81 -2.85 7.77 -8.91
CA ALA A 81 -3.29 8.75 -7.90
C ALA A 81 -4.46 8.27 -7.04
N ASN A 82 -4.61 8.81 -5.82
CA ASN A 82 -5.74 8.51 -4.92
C ASN A 82 -5.87 7.01 -4.60
N ILE A 83 -4.83 6.45 -3.96
CA ILE A 83 -4.77 5.02 -3.63
C ILE A 83 -4.95 4.83 -2.13
N ARG A 84 -5.82 3.90 -1.75
CA ARG A 84 -6.01 3.49 -0.37
C ARG A 84 -5.74 2.00 -0.23
N ILE A 85 -4.83 1.65 0.65
CA ILE A 85 -4.45 0.29 0.97
C ILE A 85 -4.65 0.09 2.46
N SER A 86 -5.41 -0.93 2.87
CA SER A 86 -5.62 -1.18 4.30
C SER A 86 -5.87 -2.62 4.69
N GLY A 87 -5.43 -3.03 5.88
CA GLY A 87 -5.71 -4.38 6.37
C GLY A 87 -5.02 -5.47 5.54
N ILE A 88 -3.81 -5.18 5.04
CA ILE A 88 -3.03 -6.15 4.25
C ILE A 88 -2.16 -6.96 5.19
N ASP A 89 -2.21 -8.27 5.04
CA ASP A 89 -1.24 -9.19 5.61
C ASP A 89 -0.24 -9.60 4.51
N CYS A 90 0.94 -9.00 4.53
CA CYS A 90 1.96 -9.13 3.51
C CYS A 90 3.13 -9.94 4.04
N GLY A 91 3.44 -11.09 3.42
CA GLY A 91 4.59 -11.87 3.82
C GLY A 91 4.48 -13.36 3.53
N PRO A 92 5.55 -13.99 3.00
CA PRO A 92 6.81 -13.39 2.54
C PRO A 92 6.65 -12.54 1.26
N GLY A 93 7.70 -11.81 0.85
CA GLY A 93 7.72 -10.94 -0.33
C GLY A 93 8.57 -9.68 -0.16
N HIS A 94 8.42 -8.68 -1.04
CA HIS A 94 9.20 -7.44 -1.04
C HIS A 94 8.48 -6.23 -0.42
N GLY A 95 7.31 -6.43 0.18
CA GLY A 95 6.58 -5.38 0.90
C GLY A 95 5.55 -4.64 0.03
N ILE A 96 5.21 -3.41 0.45
CA ILE A 96 4.35 -2.51 -0.32
C ILE A 96 5.25 -1.39 -0.85
N SER A 97 5.30 -1.30 -2.17
CA SER A 97 6.26 -0.47 -2.87
C SER A 97 5.59 0.62 -3.69
N ILE A 98 6.08 1.84 -3.55
CA ILE A 98 5.86 2.91 -4.53
C ILE A 98 7.02 2.86 -5.54
N GLY A 99 6.70 2.53 -6.79
CA GLY A 99 7.65 2.37 -7.88
C GLY A 99 7.88 0.91 -8.29
N SER A 100 8.87 0.65 -9.16
CA SER A 100 9.95 1.59 -9.49
C SER A 100 9.51 2.76 -10.37
N LEU A 101 9.98 3.97 -10.08
CA LEU A 101 9.61 5.19 -10.79
C LEU A 101 10.78 5.78 -11.59
N GLY A 102 10.50 6.31 -12.78
CA GLY A 102 11.46 7.09 -13.56
C GLY A 102 12.54 6.28 -14.27
N LYS A 103 12.29 4.99 -14.51
CA LYS A 103 13.19 4.12 -15.26
C LYS A 103 13.50 4.73 -16.63
N ASP A 104 14.73 4.56 -17.10
CA ASP A 104 15.17 5.00 -18.43
C ASP A 104 14.95 6.52 -18.70
N GLY A 105 14.93 7.33 -17.63
CA GLY A 105 14.72 8.78 -17.71
C GLY A 105 13.27 9.21 -17.86
N GLU A 106 12.31 8.30 -17.68
CA GLU A 106 10.89 8.62 -17.77
C GLU A 106 10.43 9.66 -16.73
N ILE A 107 9.41 10.43 -17.13
CA ILE A 107 8.65 11.27 -16.20
C ILE A 107 7.66 10.36 -15.47
N ALA A 108 7.79 10.27 -14.15
CA ALA A 108 6.91 9.47 -13.32
C ALA A 108 6.05 10.32 -12.38
N SER A 109 4.83 9.87 -12.13
CA SER A 109 3.92 10.54 -11.21
C SER A 109 3.17 9.54 -10.33
N VAL A 110 3.32 9.68 -9.01
CA VAL A 110 2.47 9.04 -8.01
C VAL A 110 2.06 10.08 -6.98
N GLU A 111 0.76 10.17 -6.66
CA GLU A 111 0.31 11.06 -5.59
C GLU A 111 -0.90 10.56 -4.82
N ASP A 112 -1.07 11.06 -3.60
CA ASP A 112 -2.21 10.74 -2.73
C ASP A 112 -2.36 9.23 -2.48
N VAL A 113 -1.30 8.63 -1.91
CA VAL A 113 -1.29 7.21 -1.53
C VAL A 113 -1.37 7.10 -0.03
N CYS A 114 -2.27 6.26 0.47
CA CYS A 114 -2.36 5.97 1.88
C CYS A 114 -2.41 4.48 2.15
N VAL A 115 -1.46 4.01 2.96
CA VAL A 115 -1.31 2.62 3.40
C VAL A 115 -1.50 2.58 4.90
N GLN A 116 -2.48 1.81 5.39
CA GLN A 116 -2.75 1.75 6.83
C GLN A 116 -3.12 0.39 7.38
N ASN A 117 -2.79 0.16 8.65
CA ASN A 117 -3.20 -1.04 9.37
C ASN A 117 -2.75 -2.32 8.65
N CYS A 118 -1.50 -2.36 8.20
CA CYS A 118 -0.92 -3.49 7.47
C CYS A 118 0.14 -4.20 8.31
N ASN A 119 0.23 -5.50 8.13
CA ASN A 119 1.23 -6.36 8.74
C ASN A 119 2.24 -6.80 7.67
N PHE A 120 3.52 -6.75 8.01
CA PHE A 120 4.61 -7.27 7.19
C PHE A 120 5.33 -8.38 7.95
N ARG A 121 5.40 -9.59 7.39
CA ARG A 121 6.03 -10.75 8.05
C ARG A 121 7.07 -11.41 7.15
N GLY A 122 8.31 -11.46 7.62
CA GLY A 122 9.42 -12.08 6.88
C GLY A 122 9.64 -11.48 5.49
N THR A 123 9.25 -10.22 5.26
CA THR A 123 9.42 -9.55 3.97
C THR A 123 10.81 -8.92 3.86
N MET A 124 11.31 -8.78 2.64
CA MET A 124 12.55 -8.04 2.35
C MET A 124 12.40 -6.55 2.68
N ASN A 125 11.23 -5.97 2.45
CA ASN A 125 10.95 -4.58 2.80
C ASN A 125 9.56 -4.44 3.44
N GLY A 126 9.35 -3.37 4.20
CA GLY A 126 8.03 -2.97 4.68
C GLY A 126 7.42 -1.91 3.76
N ALA A 127 7.53 -0.65 4.18
CA ALA A 127 7.12 0.53 3.41
C ALA A 127 8.28 1.00 2.53
N ARG A 128 8.18 0.81 1.21
CA ARG A 128 9.25 1.11 0.25
C ARG A 128 8.86 2.17 -0.77
N ILE A 129 9.76 3.12 -1.04
CA ILE A 129 9.72 4.01 -2.20
C ILE A 129 11.01 3.79 -3.00
N LYS A 130 10.91 3.42 -4.27
CA LYS A 130 12.05 3.12 -5.15
C LYS A 130 11.99 3.92 -6.45
N THR A 131 13.01 4.72 -6.74
CA THR A 131 13.10 5.51 -7.98
C THR A 131 14.45 5.34 -8.65
N TRP A 132 14.47 5.34 -9.98
CA TRP A 132 15.68 5.24 -10.76
C TRP A 132 16.41 6.58 -10.86
N PRO A 133 17.76 6.60 -10.78
CA PRO A 133 18.54 7.75 -11.20
C PRO A 133 18.23 8.17 -12.65
N GLY A 134 18.17 9.47 -12.90
CA GLY A 134 17.88 10.03 -14.23
C GLY A 134 16.40 10.23 -14.53
N GLY A 135 15.51 9.60 -13.75
CA GLY A 135 14.08 9.85 -13.82
C GLY A 135 13.70 11.29 -13.46
N SER A 136 12.43 11.64 -13.67
CA SER A 136 11.88 12.96 -13.31
C SER A 136 10.40 12.88 -12.92
N GLY A 137 9.78 13.99 -12.54
CA GLY A 137 8.40 14.01 -12.04
C GLY A 137 8.36 13.88 -10.51
N TYR A 138 7.34 13.21 -9.94
CA TYR A 138 7.13 13.20 -8.49
C TYR A 138 6.51 11.92 -7.92
N ALA A 139 6.83 11.65 -6.66
CA ALA A 139 6.11 10.79 -5.73
C ALA A 139 5.80 11.60 -4.47
N ARG A 140 4.52 11.96 -4.23
CA ARG A 140 4.18 12.92 -3.17
C ARG A 140 2.88 12.66 -2.44
N ARG A 141 2.76 13.18 -1.21
CA ARG A 141 1.56 13.01 -0.36
C ARG A 141 1.28 11.52 -0.16
N ILE A 142 2.26 10.86 0.45
CA ILE A 142 2.24 9.41 0.70
C ILE A 142 2.25 9.21 2.21
N THR A 143 1.34 8.38 2.71
CA THR A 143 1.29 8.06 4.14
C THR A 143 1.31 6.56 4.35
N PHE A 144 2.16 6.12 5.27
CA PHE A 144 2.13 4.80 5.87
C PHE A 144 1.79 4.96 7.36
N ASN A 145 0.69 4.36 7.82
CA ASN A 145 0.21 4.55 9.19
C ASN A 145 -0.24 3.24 9.85
N GLY A 146 0.20 2.98 11.08
CA GLY A 146 -0.28 1.82 11.84
C GLY A 146 0.24 0.52 11.23
N ILE A 147 1.57 0.40 11.15
CA ILE A 147 2.23 -0.72 10.50
C ILE A 147 2.87 -1.61 11.55
N THR A 148 2.58 -2.92 11.47
CA THR A 148 3.24 -3.93 12.31
C THR A 148 4.25 -4.71 11.50
N LEU A 149 5.45 -4.86 12.05
CA LEU A 149 6.61 -5.48 11.41
C LEU A 149 7.03 -6.72 12.18
N ASP A 150 7.23 -7.84 11.49
CA ASP A 150 7.75 -9.07 12.07
C ASP A 150 8.88 -9.58 11.18
N ASN A 151 10.12 -9.46 11.67
CA ASN A 151 11.31 -9.96 11.01
C ASN A 151 11.47 -9.42 9.56
N VAL A 152 11.25 -8.12 9.37
CA VAL A 152 11.33 -7.44 8.07
C VAL A 152 12.74 -6.93 7.81
N GLU A 153 13.36 -7.20 6.67
CA GLU A 153 14.78 -6.84 6.46
C GLU A 153 15.03 -5.33 6.34
N ASN A 154 14.21 -4.62 5.56
CA ASN A 154 14.26 -3.16 5.39
C ASN A 154 12.88 -2.55 5.71
N PRO A 155 12.56 -2.27 6.99
CA PRO A 155 11.19 -1.92 7.37
C PRO A 155 10.64 -0.64 6.75
N ILE A 156 11.44 0.43 6.75
CA ILE A 156 11.09 1.71 6.15
C ILE A 156 12.25 2.12 5.23
N ILE A 157 11.99 2.26 3.94
CA ILE A 157 13.03 2.56 2.95
C ILE A 157 12.59 3.55 1.87
N ILE A 158 13.46 4.52 1.58
CA ILE A 158 13.44 5.34 0.37
C ILE A 158 14.77 5.14 -0.34
N ASP A 159 14.73 4.68 -1.58
CA ASP A 159 15.90 4.47 -2.41
C ASP A 159 15.73 5.17 -3.77
N GLN A 160 16.36 6.33 -3.94
CA GLN A 160 16.45 7.03 -5.23
C GLN A 160 17.64 6.57 -6.08
N HIS A 161 18.37 5.54 -5.64
CA HIS A 161 19.48 4.89 -6.35
C HIS A 161 19.11 3.47 -6.78
N TYR A 162 17.82 3.22 -6.99
CA TYR A 162 17.32 1.90 -7.34
C TYR A 162 17.86 1.46 -8.71
N ASN A 163 18.41 0.26 -8.78
CA ASN A 163 19.09 -0.27 -9.96
C ASN A 163 18.75 -1.75 -10.28
N ASN A 164 17.71 -2.31 -9.62
CA ASN A 164 17.29 -3.70 -9.79
C ASN A 164 18.42 -4.75 -9.59
N GLY A 165 19.34 -4.49 -8.67
CA GLY A 165 20.44 -5.42 -8.36
C GLY A 165 21.62 -5.34 -9.32
N ASP A 166 21.66 -4.33 -10.19
CA ASP A 166 22.85 -4.02 -10.97
C ASP A 166 24.00 -3.60 -10.03
N SER A 167 25.21 -4.05 -10.32
CA SER A 167 26.41 -3.65 -9.57
C SER A 167 27.07 -2.40 -10.15
N ASP A 168 26.66 -1.97 -11.35
CA ASP A 168 27.16 -0.76 -11.97
C ASP A 168 26.57 0.49 -11.31
N LYS A 169 27.42 1.19 -10.56
CA LYS A 169 27.09 2.47 -9.91
C LYS A 169 27.32 3.68 -10.81
N SER A 170 27.78 3.49 -12.06
CA SER A 170 27.97 4.57 -13.03
C SER A 170 26.67 5.33 -13.32
N THR A 171 25.52 4.73 -13.00
CA THR A 171 24.19 5.32 -13.14
C THR A 171 23.74 6.17 -11.96
N ASP A 172 24.45 6.20 -10.83
CA ASP A 172 23.98 6.94 -9.63
C ASP A 172 24.09 8.47 -9.80
N ASP A 173 24.97 8.93 -10.69
CA ASP A 173 25.26 10.35 -10.95
C ASP A 173 24.59 10.87 -12.23
N LYS A 174 23.28 10.66 -12.36
CA LYS A 174 22.48 11.29 -13.43
C LYS A 174 22.14 12.75 -13.10
N SER A 175 21.74 13.52 -14.11
CA SER A 175 21.41 14.95 -14.00
C SER A 175 20.06 15.24 -13.34
N SER A 176 19.18 14.24 -13.23
CA SER A 176 17.80 14.36 -12.75
C SER A 176 17.44 13.18 -11.84
N ALA A 177 16.42 13.38 -11.01
CA ALA A 177 15.80 12.34 -10.19
C ALA A 177 14.31 12.67 -9.98
N VAL A 178 13.49 11.65 -9.70
CA VAL A 178 12.08 11.82 -9.33
C VAL A 178 11.98 12.52 -7.98
N GLU A 179 11.21 13.59 -7.86
CA GLU A 179 11.04 14.31 -6.58
C GLU A 179 10.21 13.46 -5.60
N VAL A 180 10.76 13.17 -4.41
CA VAL A 180 10.02 12.49 -3.34
C VAL A 180 9.72 13.50 -2.23
N SER A 181 8.44 13.78 -1.98
CA SER A 181 8.07 14.79 -0.99
C SER A 181 6.79 14.50 -0.22
N LYS A 182 6.62 15.12 0.96
CA LYS A 182 5.39 15.00 1.77
C LYS A 182 5.06 13.55 2.08
N VAL A 183 6.02 12.84 2.65
CA VAL A 183 5.88 11.44 3.02
C VAL A 183 5.80 11.34 4.54
N VAL A 184 4.77 10.67 5.04
CA VAL A 184 4.55 10.48 6.48
C VAL A 184 4.62 9.00 6.82
N TYR A 185 5.47 8.67 7.78
CA TYR A 185 5.53 7.35 8.41
C TYR A 185 5.10 7.49 9.87
N SER A 186 3.96 6.92 10.23
CA SER A 186 3.42 7.03 11.59
C SER A 186 3.01 5.69 12.19
N ASN A 187 3.18 5.54 13.50
CA ASN A 187 2.71 4.38 14.27
C ASN A 187 3.27 3.06 13.71
N PHE A 188 4.60 2.95 13.62
CA PHE A 188 5.28 1.72 13.25
C PHE A 188 5.74 0.99 14.51
N VAL A 189 5.47 -0.31 14.58
CA VAL A 189 5.92 -1.16 15.70
C VAL A 189 6.39 -2.51 15.19
N GLY A 190 7.47 -3.04 15.77
CA GLY A 190 7.88 -4.43 15.52
C GLY A 190 9.37 -4.60 15.30
N THR A 191 9.76 -5.59 14.49
CA THR A 191 11.16 -6.01 14.38
C THR A 191 11.74 -5.94 12.96
N SER A 192 13.00 -5.51 12.88
CA SER A 192 13.85 -5.56 11.71
C SER A 192 14.75 -6.79 11.73
N ARG A 193 14.91 -7.49 10.62
CA ARG A 193 15.89 -8.59 10.48
C ARG A 193 17.32 -8.06 10.35
N SER A 194 17.49 -6.80 9.93
CA SER A 194 18.79 -6.13 9.83
C SER A 194 19.05 -5.22 11.03
N GLU A 195 20.23 -4.59 11.07
CA GLU A 195 20.53 -3.55 12.07
C GLU A 195 19.73 -2.25 11.83
N TYR A 196 19.14 -2.06 10.65
CA TYR A 196 18.43 -0.84 10.27
C TYR A 196 16.91 -1.00 10.37
N GLY A 197 16.25 -0.04 11.02
CA GLY A 197 14.79 0.13 10.99
C GLY A 197 14.33 1.14 9.95
N VAL A 198 15.19 2.12 9.64
CA VAL A 198 14.91 3.19 8.67
C VAL A 198 16.12 3.43 7.79
N ASN A 199 15.94 3.43 6.48
CA ASN A 199 17.01 3.70 5.52
C ASN A 199 16.54 4.64 4.42
N PHE A 200 16.99 5.90 4.45
CA PHE A 200 16.66 6.88 3.41
C PHE A 200 17.90 7.27 2.62
N ARG A 201 17.91 6.94 1.33
CA ARG A 201 18.97 7.28 0.40
C ARG A 201 18.39 8.08 -0.75
N CYS A 202 18.46 9.39 -0.61
CA CYS A 202 17.95 10.33 -1.59
C CYS A 202 19.07 10.93 -2.43
N SER A 203 18.74 11.30 -3.67
CA SER A 203 19.64 11.90 -4.64
C SER A 203 20.02 13.31 -4.24
N THR A 204 21.25 13.72 -4.53
CA THR A 204 21.67 15.13 -4.41
C THR A 204 20.99 16.05 -5.42
N ARG A 205 20.45 15.49 -6.52
CA ARG A 205 19.76 16.24 -7.59
C ARG A 205 18.33 16.62 -7.23
N ALA A 206 17.63 15.72 -6.56
CA ALA A 206 16.30 15.96 -6.01
C ALA A 206 16.22 15.38 -4.59
N PRO A 207 16.82 16.08 -3.59
CA PRO A 207 16.76 15.65 -2.19
C PRO A 207 15.31 15.43 -1.75
N CYS A 208 15.07 14.43 -0.92
CA CYS A 208 13.75 14.19 -0.38
C CYS A 208 13.36 15.30 0.60
N THR A 209 12.15 15.84 0.49
CA THR A 209 11.70 16.97 1.34
C THR A 209 10.39 16.66 2.04
N GLU A 210 10.16 17.26 3.21
CA GLU A 210 8.91 17.06 3.97
C GLU A 210 8.69 15.56 4.30
N ILE A 211 9.77 14.87 4.71
CA ILE A 211 9.74 13.47 5.17
C ILE A 211 9.56 13.44 6.70
N PHE A 212 8.45 12.89 7.17
CA PHE A 212 8.06 12.97 8.57
C PHE A 212 7.91 11.59 9.20
N LEU A 213 8.46 11.46 10.40
CA LEU A 213 8.38 10.24 11.22
C LEU A 213 7.74 10.56 12.56
N LYS A 214 6.76 9.75 12.96
CA LYS A 214 6.06 9.87 14.23
C LYS A 214 5.77 8.50 14.83
N ASP A 215 6.09 8.29 16.11
CA ASP A 215 5.75 7.06 16.82
C ASP A 215 6.26 5.79 16.10
N VAL A 216 7.54 5.78 15.73
CA VAL A 216 8.22 4.65 15.05
C VAL A 216 9.10 3.92 16.06
N LYS A 217 8.75 2.68 16.40
CA LYS A 217 9.45 1.83 17.38
C LYS A 217 9.83 0.51 16.73
N ILE A 218 11.08 0.40 16.29
CA ILE A 218 11.57 -0.78 15.58
C ILE A 218 12.79 -1.32 16.33
N GLU A 219 12.75 -2.60 16.66
CA GLU A 219 13.86 -3.32 17.31
C GLU A 219 14.50 -4.30 16.31
N THR A 220 15.73 -4.71 16.56
CA THR A 220 16.38 -5.77 15.77
C THR A 220 15.90 -7.13 16.25
N ALA A 221 15.63 -8.04 15.31
CA ALA A 221 15.21 -9.41 15.57
C ALA A 221 16.38 -10.30 16.03
N SER A 222 17.63 -9.84 15.86
CA SER A 222 18.86 -10.57 16.18
C SER A 222 18.92 -11.07 17.63
N SER A 223 18.85 -12.40 17.78
CA SER A 223 19.07 -13.24 18.97
C SER A 223 18.46 -12.78 20.30
N GLY A 224 17.28 -12.17 20.29
CA GLY A 224 16.50 -11.93 21.51
C GLY A 224 17.01 -10.80 22.40
N MET A 225 17.87 -9.91 21.89
CA MET A 225 18.34 -8.74 22.64
C MET A 225 17.47 -7.49 22.48
N GLY A 226 16.47 -7.48 21.58
CA GLY A 226 15.48 -6.40 21.47
C GLY A 226 16.11 -5.01 21.33
N GLN A 227 17.27 -4.92 20.66
CA GLN A 227 18.00 -3.65 20.56
C GLN A 227 17.26 -2.75 19.58
N VAL A 228 17.16 -1.46 19.90
CA VAL A 228 16.57 -0.48 18.99
C VAL A 228 17.32 -0.48 17.66
N ALA A 229 16.60 -0.64 16.55
CA ALA A 229 17.17 -0.64 15.22
C ALA A 229 17.66 0.77 14.84
N GLN A 230 18.73 0.85 14.07
CA GLN A 230 19.35 2.09 13.64
C GLN A 230 18.61 2.70 12.44
N GLY A 231 18.76 4.01 12.30
CA GLY A 231 18.36 4.78 11.14
C GLY A 231 19.59 5.25 10.38
N GLN A 232 19.41 5.49 9.09
CA GLN A 232 20.35 6.27 8.30
C GLN A 232 19.58 7.12 7.30
N CYS A 233 20.11 8.30 7.02
CA CYS A 233 19.48 9.20 6.07
C CYS A 233 20.51 10.07 5.33
N LEU A 234 20.33 10.15 4.00
CA LEU A 234 21.21 10.85 3.07
C LEU A 234 20.37 11.74 2.14
N ASN A 235 20.69 13.04 2.10
CA ASN A 235 19.98 14.07 1.32
C ASN A 235 18.47 14.12 1.60
N VAL A 236 18.10 14.04 2.88
CA VAL A 236 16.70 14.09 3.33
C VAL A 236 16.47 15.33 4.17
N ARG A 237 15.32 15.96 4.01
CA ARG A 237 14.83 17.04 4.85
C ARG A 237 13.43 16.73 5.35
N GLY A 238 13.18 17.02 6.61
CA GLY A 238 11.90 16.78 7.24
C GLY A 238 12.04 16.82 8.75
N GLY A 239 11.24 16.03 9.47
CA GLY A 239 11.30 16.03 10.92
C GLY A 239 10.78 14.76 11.59
N VAL A 240 11.21 14.57 12.83
CA VAL A 240 10.81 13.45 13.67
C VAL A 240 10.19 13.96 14.97
N SER A 241 9.01 13.46 15.34
CA SER A 241 8.31 13.91 16.57
C SER A 241 8.75 13.15 17.82
N THR A 242 9.28 11.93 17.66
CA THR A 242 9.71 11.05 18.74
C THR A 242 10.93 10.26 18.28
N LEU A 243 12.12 10.53 18.84
CA LEU A 243 13.30 9.71 18.55
C LEU A 243 13.19 8.36 19.27
N ALA A 244 12.68 7.36 18.57
CA ALA A 244 12.76 5.95 18.95
C ALA A 244 13.63 5.14 17.97
N VAL A 245 14.32 5.79 17.02
CA VAL A 245 15.28 5.20 16.08
C VAL A 245 16.54 6.09 16.07
N PRO A 246 17.67 5.67 16.66
CA PRO A 246 18.96 6.38 16.60
C PRO A 246 19.48 6.51 15.16
N GLY A 247 20.34 7.48 14.82
CA GLY A 247 20.95 7.57 13.48
C GLY A 247 20.17 8.38 12.42
N LEU A 248 19.09 9.06 12.84
CA LEU A 248 18.28 9.93 11.97
C LEU A 248 18.59 11.43 12.16
N GLU A 249 19.83 11.78 12.48
CA GLU A 249 20.23 13.16 12.80
C GLU A 249 20.09 14.12 11.62
N CYS A 250 20.06 13.62 10.38
CA CYS A 250 19.81 14.47 9.21
C CYS A 250 18.37 14.99 9.13
N LEU A 251 17.44 14.36 9.87
CA LEU A 251 16.10 14.89 10.09
C LEU A 251 16.16 15.80 11.30
N ALA A 252 15.91 17.09 11.10
CA ALA A 252 15.88 18.03 12.22
C ALA A 252 14.75 17.64 13.20
N LEU A 253 15.03 17.72 14.49
CA LEU A 253 13.98 17.76 15.51
C LEU A 253 13.15 19.03 15.26
N SER A 254 11.98 18.89 14.64
CA SER A 254 11.13 20.02 14.31
C SER A 254 10.46 20.52 15.59
N THR A 255 10.95 21.64 16.14
CA THR A 255 10.28 22.37 17.24
C THR A 255 8.99 23.06 16.78
N ASP A 256 8.75 23.18 15.48
CA ASP A 256 7.52 23.71 14.87
C ASP A 256 6.38 22.67 14.86
N MET A 257 6.20 21.96 15.99
CA MET A 257 5.03 21.11 16.24
C MET A 257 3.70 21.90 16.13
N LEU A 258 3.71 23.23 16.27
CA LEU A 258 2.52 24.07 16.12
C LEU A 258 2.07 24.20 14.65
N SER A 259 2.97 24.03 13.67
CA SER A 259 2.60 23.94 12.25
C SER A 259 2.03 22.56 11.89
N TRP A 260 2.44 21.50 12.61
CA TRP A 260 1.87 20.16 12.48
C TRP A 260 0.42 20.09 12.98
N GLY A 261 -0.01 21.00 13.86
CA GLY A 261 -1.42 21.15 14.22
C GLY A 261 -2.32 21.61 13.05
N THR A 262 -1.72 22.02 11.92
CA THR A 262 -2.41 22.37 10.68
C THR A 262 -2.15 21.41 9.52
N MET A 263 -1.18 20.49 9.66
CA MET A 263 -1.21 19.27 8.85
C MET A 263 -2.34 18.45 9.46
N PRO A 264 -3.47 18.24 8.75
CA PRO A 264 -4.53 17.42 9.32
C PRO A 264 -3.91 16.11 9.77
N GLU A 265 -4.42 15.49 10.82
CA GLU A 265 -4.13 14.09 11.10
C GLU A 265 -4.32 13.30 9.80
N GLN A 266 -3.24 13.10 9.05
CA GLN A 266 -3.23 12.36 7.80
C GLN A 266 -3.17 10.86 8.12
N ALA A 267 -3.75 10.43 9.25
CA ALA A 267 -4.38 9.11 9.28
C ALA A 267 -5.25 9.06 8.04
N CYS A 268 -5.08 8.07 7.16
CA CYS A 268 -5.65 8.03 5.82
C CYS A 268 -7.03 8.64 5.78
N MET A 269 -7.14 9.95 5.50
CA MET A 269 -8.42 10.60 5.67
C MET A 269 -9.31 9.96 4.62
N LEU A 270 -10.39 9.33 5.09
CA LEU A 270 -11.45 8.91 4.22
C LEU A 270 -11.82 10.15 3.38
N PRO A 271 -12.10 10.01 2.08
CA PRO A 271 -12.73 11.12 1.40
C PRO A 271 -13.95 11.45 2.26
N GLN A 272 -14.19 12.74 2.53
CA GLN A 272 -15.54 13.14 2.88
C GLN A 272 -16.42 12.60 1.76
N GLN A 273 -17.05 11.45 1.98
CA GLN A 273 -18.33 11.21 1.36
C GLN A 273 -19.11 12.44 1.76
N SER A 274 -19.47 13.27 0.79
CA SER A 274 -20.59 14.16 0.97
C SER A 274 -21.72 13.26 1.43
N VAL A 275 -21.94 13.21 2.75
CA VAL A 275 -23.17 12.67 3.33
C VAL A 275 -24.23 13.66 2.88
N GLN A 276 -24.71 13.46 1.65
CA GLN A 276 -26.07 13.82 1.35
C GLN A 276 -26.89 13.06 2.39
N PRO A 277 -27.75 13.73 3.16
CA PRO A 277 -28.57 13.06 4.15
C PRO A 277 -29.27 11.89 3.47
N ASN A 278 -29.24 10.72 4.11
CA ASN A 278 -29.89 9.49 3.67
C ASN A 278 -31.30 9.76 3.10
N THR A 279 -31.40 10.02 1.80
CA THR A 279 -32.53 9.58 1.02
C THR A 279 -32.15 8.18 0.60
N ARG A 280 -32.68 7.18 1.34
CA ARG A 280 -32.71 5.81 0.83
C ARG A 280 -33.14 5.90 -0.64
N PRO A 281 -32.38 5.36 -1.61
CA PRO A 281 -33.04 5.02 -2.85
C PRO A 281 -34.11 4.02 -2.44
N LEU A 282 -35.38 4.31 -2.76
CA LEU A 282 -36.37 3.27 -2.85
C LEU A 282 -35.70 2.14 -3.65
N GLN A 283 -35.56 0.96 -3.03
CA GLN A 283 -35.16 -0.23 -3.77
C GLN A 283 -36.11 -0.31 -4.96
N ASP A 284 -35.56 -0.14 -6.18
CA ASP A 284 -36.34 -0.41 -7.36
C ASP A 284 -36.85 -1.84 -7.24
N PRO A 285 -38.16 -2.07 -7.41
CA PRO A 285 -38.70 -3.41 -7.26
C PRO A 285 -38.01 -4.36 -8.25
N LEU A 286 -37.63 -5.54 -7.78
CA LEU A 286 -37.07 -6.59 -8.61
C LEU A 286 -38.13 -7.00 -9.64
N TRP A 287 -37.90 -6.71 -10.93
CA TRP A 287 -38.83 -7.05 -12.00
C TRP A 287 -38.51 -8.44 -12.55
N VAL A 288 -39.51 -9.34 -12.52
CA VAL A 288 -39.45 -10.59 -13.26
C VAL A 288 -39.99 -10.37 -14.67
N TYR A 289 -39.18 -10.69 -15.67
CA TYR A 289 -39.54 -10.62 -17.09
C TYR A 289 -39.82 -12.01 -17.63
N GLY A 290 -40.92 -12.16 -18.38
CA GLY A 290 -41.19 -13.37 -19.15
C GLY A 290 -40.26 -13.49 -20.37
N SER A 291 -40.22 -14.67 -21.00
CA SER A 291 -39.37 -14.99 -22.17
C SER A 291 -39.56 -14.11 -23.41
N ARG A 292 -40.51 -13.18 -23.38
CA ARG A 292 -40.78 -12.18 -24.44
C ARG A 292 -40.71 -10.73 -23.95
N GLY A 293 -40.11 -10.46 -22.80
CA GLY A 293 -39.86 -9.10 -22.30
C GLY A 293 -41.06 -8.38 -21.68
N GLN A 294 -42.20 -9.03 -21.48
CA GLN A 294 -43.32 -8.44 -20.72
C GLN A 294 -43.04 -8.48 -19.20
N ARG A 295 -43.36 -7.38 -18.50
CA ARG A 295 -43.30 -7.24 -17.04
C ARG A 295 -44.43 -8.03 -16.38
N LEU A 296 -44.10 -8.88 -15.40
CA LEU A 296 -45.06 -9.78 -14.75
C LEU A 296 -45.46 -9.40 -13.30
N GLY A 297 -44.85 -8.37 -12.69
CA GLY A 297 -45.21 -7.86 -11.34
C GLY A 297 -44.07 -7.92 -10.30
N VAL A 298 -44.31 -7.34 -9.11
CA VAL A 298 -43.33 -7.11 -8.03
C VAL A 298 -43.55 -8.06 -6.85
N TYR A 299 -42.48 -8.68 -6.32
CA TYR A 299 -42.50 -9.42 -5.05
C TYR A 299 -41.59 -8.74 -4.01
N SER A 300 -42.11 -8.50 -2.81
CA SER A 300 -41.31 -8.12 -1.64
C SER A 300 -40.97 -9.37 -0.84
N VAL A 301 -39.69 -9.74 -0.76
CA VAL A 301 -39.21 -10.80 0.13
C VAL A 301 -38.61 -10.15 1.37
N VAL A 302 -39.27 -10.31 2.51
CA VAL A 302 -38.72 -9.96 3.83
C VAL A 302 -38.18 -11.25 4.44
N LEU A 303 -36.85 -11.35 4.57
CA LEU A 303 -36.22 -12.44 5.33
C LEU A 303 -36.12 -12.01 6.81
N THR A 304 -36.94 -12.62 7.67
CA THR A 304 -36.71 -12.66 9.12
C THR A 304 -36.47 -14.10 9.52
N SER A 305 -35.22 -14.45 9.84
CA SER A 305 -34.86 -15.74 10.41
C SER A 305 -34.83 -15.64 11.94
N LEU A 306 -35.87 -16.13 12.59
CA LEU A 306 -35.88 -16.57 13.99
C LEU A 306 -37.03 -17.58 14.13
N ILE A 307 -36.71 -18.83 14.46
CA ILE A 307 -37.33 -19.64 15.53
C ILE A 307 -36.91 -21.12 15.40
N SER A 308 -36.71 -21.67 16.59
CA SER A 308 -36.19 -22.97 16.99
C SER A 308 -37.19 -24.14 16.85
N PHE A 309 -36.60 -25.35 16.75
CA PHE A 309 -37.07 -26.74 16.99
C PHE A 309 -38.57 -27.10 17.12
N GLY A 310 -38.93 -28.20 16.42
CA GLY A 310 -40.05 -29.07 16.76
C GLY A 310 -40.04 -30.37 15.94
N PHE A 311 -39.60 -31.47 16.53
CA PHE A 311 -39.76 -32.84 16.01
C PHE A 311 -41.24 -33.27 16.07
N SER A 312 -41.73 -33.98 15.05
CA SER A 312 -42.80 -34.98 15.18
C SER A 312 -42.72 -35.98 14.03
N TYR A 313 -42.45 -37.23 14.39
CA TYR A 313 -42.67 -38.42 13.55
C TYR A 313 -44.19 -38.69 13.49
N VAL A 314 -44.71 -39.00 12.30
CA VAL A 314 -45.94 -39.79 12.16
C VAL A 314 -45.73 -40.79 11.01
N LEU A 315 -45.88 -42.07 11.37
CA LEU A 315 -45.95 -43.23 10.48
C LEU A 315 -47.31 -43.26 9.76
N GLY A 316 -47.30 -43.65 8.49
CA GLY A 316 -48.47 -43.97 7.67
C GLY A 316 -48.01 -44.53 6.33
#